data_AF-A0A7D7ZGN3-F1
#
_entry.id   AF-A0A7D7ZGN3-F1
#
_cell.length_a   1.000
_cell.length_b   1.000
_cell.length_c   1.000
_cell.angle_alpha   90.00
_cell.angle_beta   90.00
_cell.angle_gamma   90.00
#
_symmetry.space_group_name_H-M   'P 1'
#
loop_
_entity.id
_entity.type
_entity.pdbx_description
1 polymer ?
#
loop_
_entity_poly.entity_id
_entity_poly.type
_entity_poly.pdbx_seq_one_letter_code
_entity_poly.pdbx_strand_id
1 'polypeptide(L)'
;MEFECINDCSQCCIEREYYPSKKFGKIGVLILPEEKERIEKLAEKKGLKIKILPRIGISKEKTSSPEKILAYQLMGSEKNGNTCPFLDTSGIDKSPHGGFPCKIYKERPLACMAYPLIESEPIILDQKCKFCKEHGNTDQNLNSEIESLLKIKAKMTPDATLVWRFATNVGEPEDQKFMESGWILEDWNQ
;
A
#
# COMPACT_ATOMS: atom_id res chain seq x y z
N MET A 1 31.52 -3.22 -17.50
CA MET A 1 30.77 -3.53 -16.27
C MET A 1 29.37 -3.87 -16.75
N GLU A 2 28.96 -5.14 -16.66
CA GLU A 2 27.59 -5.53 -16.99
C GLU A 2 26.67 -4.98 -15.88
N PHE A 3 25.53 -4.42 -16.29
CA PHE A 3 24.52 -3.97 -15.34
C PHE A 3 23.92 -5.20 -14.66
N GLU A 4 24.26 -5.43 -13.41
CA GLU A 4 23.57 -6.40 -12.57
C GLU A 4 22.49 -5.68 -11.76
N CYS A 5 21.26 -6.17 -11.86
CA CYS A 5 20.17 -5.63 -11.05
C CYS A 5 20.34 -6.06 -9.59
N ILE A 6 19.77 -5.30 -8.65
CA ILE A 6 19.91 -5.58 -7.22
C ILE A 6 19.34 -6.95 -6.85
N ASN A 7 20.10 -7.74 -6.08
CA ASN A 7 19.63 -9.04 -5.60
C ASN A 7 18.51 -8.84 -4.56
N ASP A 8 17.48 -9.69 -4.63
CA ASP A 8 16.31 -9.72 -3.73
C ASP A 8 15.42 -8.46 -3.74
N CYS A 9 15.16 -7.89 -4.93
CA CYS A 9 14.21 -6.80 -5.13
C CYS A 9 12.74 -7.22 -4.92
N SER A 10 12.37 -7.54 -3.68
CA SER A 10 10.99 -7.80 -3.25
C SER A 10 10.77 -7.59 -1.74
N GLN A 11 11.80 -7.18 -0.99
CA GLN A 11 11.72 -7.01 0.46
C GLN A 11 10.58 -6.06 0.89
N CYS A 12 10.38 -4.95 0.17
CA CYS A 12 9.25 -4.02 0.44
C CYS A 12 7.86 -4.63 0.20
N CYS A 13 7.77 -5.74 -0.55
CA CYS A 13 6.54 -6.52 -0.73
C CYS A 13 6.37 -7.65 0.29
N ILE A 14 7.41 -7.95 1.08
CA ILE A 14 7.43 -9.01 2.11
C ILE A 14 7.32 -8.36 3.49
N GLU A 15 8.17 -7.39 3.80
CA GLU A 15 8.32 -6.77 5.13
C GLU A 15 7.53 -5.46 5.21
N ARG A 16 6.20 -5.57 5.08
CA ARG A 16 5.33 -4.40 5.11
C ARG A 16 5.14 -3.91 6.54
N GLU A 17 6.00 -3.02 7.00
CA GLU A 17 5.96 -2.48 8.37
C GLU A 17 5.43 -1.03 8.40
N TYR A 18 4.14 -0.83 8.12
CA TYR A 18 3.52 0.50 8.26
C TYR A 18 2.30 0.42 9.19
N TYR A 19 2.39 1.13 10.31
CA TYR A 19 1.31 1.32 11.28
C TYR A 19 1.15 2.84 11.50
N PRO A 20 -0.07 3.42 11.46
CA PRO A 20 -0.29 4.77 11.99
C PRO A 20 -0.07 4.76 13.51
N SER A 21 -0.59 3.71 14.15
CA SER A 21 -0.30 3.29 15.52
C SER A 21 -0.76 1.84 15.69
N LYS A 22 -0.39 1.19 16.81
CA LYS A 22 -0.87 -0.17 17.12
C LYS A 22 -2.40 -0.26 17.14
N LYS A 23 -3.08 0.81 17.54
CA LYS A 23 -4.56 0.92 17.57
C LYS A 23 -5.19 0.60 16.21
N PHE A 24 -4.65 1.16 15.13
CA PHE A 24 -5.22 1.01 13.79
C PHE A 24 -4.83 -0.31 13.11
N GLY A 25 -3.81 -0.99 13.62
CA GLY A 25 -3.18 -2.10 12.91
C GLY A 25 -2.39 -1.63 11.69
N LYS A 26 -1.90 -2.61 10.94
CA LYS A 26 -1.04 -2.45 9.78
C LYS A 26 -1.83 -1.92 8.59
N ILE A 27 -1.17 -1.09 7.78
CA ILE A 27 -1.75 -0.45 6.59
C ILE A 27 -1.52 -1.34 5.37
N GLY A 28 -2.60 -1.59 4.61
CA GLY A 28 -2.59 -2.24 3.29
C GLY A 28 -2.04 -1.33 2.16
N VAL A 29 -1.79 -1.89 0.97
CA VAL A 29 -1.40 -1.10 -0.20
C VAL A 29 -2.60 -0.24 -0.58
N LEU A 30 -2.42 1.06 -0.77
CA LEU A 30 -3.51 1.96 -1.15
C LEU A 30 -4.13 1.50 -2.48
N ILE A 31 -5.45 1.33 -2.50
CA ILE A 31 -6.24 1.01 -3.68
C ILE A 31 -7.29 2.12 -3.82
N LEU A 32 -7.31 2.81 -4.96
CA LEU A 32 -8.38 3.77 -5.22
C LEU A 32 -9.71 3.05 -5.50
N PRO A 33 -10.87 3.69 -5.25
CA PRO A 33 -12.18 3.07 -5.50
C PRO A 33 -12.34 2.50 -6.91
N GLU A 34 -11.84 3.20 -7.93
CA GLU A 34 -11.84 2.75 -9.33
C GLU A 34 -10.94 1.53 -9.60
N GLU A 35 -9.93 1.27 -8.77
CA GLU A 35 -9.02 0.13 -8.92
C GLU A 35 -9.55 -1.12 -8.23
N LYS A 36 -10.43 -0.98 -7.24
CA LYS A 36 -10.86 -2.08 -6.36
C LYS A 36 -11.37 -3.30 -7.14
N GLU A 37 -12.39 -3.10 -7.97
CA GLU A 37 -13.03 -4.20 -8.71
C GLU A 37 -12.06 -4.87 -9.68
N ARG A 38 -11.18 -4.08 -10.31
CA ARG A 38 -10.14 -4.59 -11.21
C ARG A 38 -9.15 -5.50 -10.48
N ILE A 39 -8.71 -5.11 -9.28
CA ILE A 39 -7.78 -5.90 -8.46
C ILE A 39 -8.45 -7.18 -7.94
N GLU A 40 -9.73 -7.13 -7.56
CA GLU A 40 -10.51 -8.32 -7.17
C GLU A 40 -10.60 -9.33 -8.33
N LYS A 41 -10.95 -8.87 -9.54
CA LYS A 41 -10.98 -9.70 -10.75
C LYS A 41 -9.61 -10.28 -11.10
N LEU A 42 -8.52 -9.55 -10.87
CA LEU A 42 -7.17 -10.06 -11.11
C LEU A 42 -6.79 -11.16 -10.12
N ALA A 43 -7.14 -11.01 -8.84
CA ALA A 43 -6.92 -12.05 -7.85
C ALA A 43 -7.69 -13.33 -8.19
N GLU A 44 -8.96 -13.20 -8.56
CA GLU A 44 -9.80 -14.34 -8.97
C GLU A 44 -9.21 -15.08 -10.17
N LYS A 45 -8.84 -14.36 -11.24
CA LYS A 45 -8.20 -14.94 -12.43
C LYS A 45 -6.89 -15.67 -12.13
N LYS A 46 -6.20 -15.30 -11.06
CA LYS A 46 -4.93 -15.90 -10.63
C LYS A 46 -5.14 -16.98 -9.53
N GLY A 47 -6.38 -17.25 -9.13
CA GLY A 47 -6.69 -18.20 -8.05
C GLY A 47 -6.16 -17.74 -6.68
N LEU A 48 -5.99 -16.43 -6.48
CA LEU A 48 -5.44 -15.84 -5.27
C LEU A 48 -6.56 -15.36 -4.35
N LYS A 49 -6.44 -15.66 -3.05
CA LYS A 49 -7.31 -15.09 -2.03
C LYS A 49 -6.72 -13.77 -1.56
N ILE A 50 -7.44 -12.67 -1.76
CA ILE A 50 -7.06 -11.34 -1.28
C ILE A 50 -8.05 -10.81 -0.25
N LYS A 51 -7.59 -9.86 0.57
CA LYS A 51 -8.44 -9.09 1.49
C LYS A 51 -8.25 -7.61 1.20
N ILE A 52 -9.31 -6.94 0.76
CA ILE A 52 -9.35 -5.49 0.59
C ILE A 52 -10.25 -4.90 1.66
N LEU A 53 -9.71 -3.98 2.46
CA LEU A 53 -10.47 -3.25 3.49
C LEU A 53 -10.64 -1.79 3.07
N PRO A 54 -11.64 -1.07 3.59
CA PRO A 54 -11.62 0.38 3.54
C PRO A 54 -10.38 0.93 4.25
N ARG A 55 -9.93 2.13 3.89
CA ARG A 55 -8.78 2.81 4.50
C ARG A 55 -9.14 4.20 5.00
N ILE A 56 -9.65 5.04 4.09
CA ILE A 56 -10.00 6.43 4.37
C ILE A 56 -11.42 6.66 3.86
N GLY A 57 -12.25 7.21 4.72
CA GLY A 57 -13.58 7.69 4.36
C GLY A 57 -13.75 9.15 4.78
N ILE A 58 -14.78 9.79 4.25
CA ILE A 58 -15.14 11.16 4.57
C ILE A 58 -16.64 11.30 4.76
N SER A 59 -17.04 12.29 5.57
CA SER A 59 -18.43 12.71 5.72
C SER A 59 -18.50 14.22 5.95
N LYS A 60 -19.68 14.81 5.70
CA LYS A 60 -19.92 16.22 6.05
C LYS A 60 -20.36 16.36 7.51
N GLU A 61 -21.04 15.34 8.02
CA GLU A 61 -21.59 15.31 9.36
C GLU A 61 -21.07 14.11 10.17
N LYS A 62 -21.11 14.22 11.50
CA LYS A 62 -20.69 13.15 12.40
C LYS A 62 -21.77 12.08 12.48
N THR A 63 -21.53 10.98 11.76
CA THR A 63 -22.41 9.80 11.67
C THR A 63 -21.76 8.60 12.36
N SER A 64 -22.28 7.38 12.18
CA SER A 64 -21.65 6.14 12.65
C SER A 64 -20.59 5.57 11.69
N SER A 65 -20.51 6.10 10.46
CA SER A 65 -19.62 5.62 9.39
C SER A 65 -19.50 6.68 8.28
N PRO A 66 -18.39 6.72 7.51
CA PRO A 66 -18.22 7.70 6.45
C PRO A 66 -19.31 7.62 5.38
N GLU A 67 -19.66 8.75 4.79
CA GLU A 67 -20.59 8.85 3.65
C GLU A 67 -19.96 8.36 2.35
N LYS A 68 -18.64 8.59 2.19
CA LYS A 68 -17.88 8.21 1.00
C LYS A 68 -16.55 7.59 1.40
N ILE A 69 -16.16 6.50 0.73
CA ILE A 69 -14.83 5.92 0.86
C ILE A 69 -13.92 6.56 -0.20
N LEU A 70 -12.84 7.20 0.24
CA LEU A 70 -11.81 7.77 -0.64
C LEU A 70 -10.75 6.75 -1.03
N ALA A 71 -10.50 5.78 -0.15
CA ALA A 71 -9.48 4.78 -0.37
C ALA A 71 -9.80 3.45 0.28
N TYR A 72 -9.35 2.41 -0.39
CA TYR A 72 -9.24 1.06 0.14
C TYR A 72 -7.77 0.69 0.37
N GLN A 73 -7.55 -0.47 0.97
CA GLN A 73 -6.24 -1.00 1.26
C GLN A 73 -6.20 -2.51 1.04
N LEU A 74 -5.24 -2.96 0.22
CA LEU A 74 -4.94 -4.38 -0.02
C LEU A 74 -4.04 -4.92 1.08
N MET A 75 -4.57 -5.85 1.86
CA MET A 75 -3.88 -6.46 2.99
C MET A 75 -2.93 -7.56 2.53
N GLY A 76 -1.92 -7.86 3.36
CA GLY A 76 -1.07 -9.03 3.17
C GLY A 76 -1.85 -10.34 3.30
N SER A 77 -1.29 -11.42 2.77
CA SER A 77 -1.87 -12.77 2.81
C SER A 77 -1.79 -13.43 4.19
N GLU A 78 -0.76 -13.09 4.96
CA GLU A 78 -0.51 -13.60 6.31
C GLU A 78 -1.30 -12.85 7.39
N LYS A 79 -1.43 -13.46 8.58
CA LYS A 79 -2.11 -12.85 9.73
C LYS A 79 -1.48 -11.53 10.17
N ASN A 80 -0.16 -11.43 10.08
CA ASN A 80 0.60 -10.22 10.39
C ASN A 80 0.44 -9.12 9.32
N GLY A 81 -0.18 -9.41 8.17
CA GLY A 81 -0.38 -8.48 7.06
C GLY A 81 0.87 -8.14 6.24
N ASN A 82 1.96 -8.90 6.39
CA ASN A 82 3.27 -8.63 5.78
C ASN A 82 3.29 -8.91 4.28
N THR A 83 3.19 -10.19 3.91
CA THR A 83 3.47 -10.62 2.54
C THR A 83 2.37 -10.19 1.57
N CYS A 84 2.75 -9.50 0.48
CA CYS A 84 1.83 -9.14 -0.60
C CYS A 84 1.20 -10.40 -1.21
N PRO A 85 -0.13 -10.48 -1.34
CA PRO A 85 -0.79 -11.69 -1.83
C PRO A 85 -0.52 -11.98 -3.33
N PHE A 86 0.01 -11.02 -4.08
CA PHE A 86 0.39 -11.18 -5.48
C PHE A 86 1.86 -11.54 -5.69
N LEU A 87 2.66 -11.59 -4.62
CA LEU A 87 4.07 -11.98 -4.70
C LEU A 87 4.15 -13.51 -4.77
N ASP A 88 4.85 -14.04 -5.78
CA ASP A 88 5.09 -15.48 -5.87
C ASP A 88 6.32 -15.87 -5.05
N THR A 89 6.10 -16.25 -3.80
CA THR A 89 7.18 -16.73 -2.90
C THR A 89 7.43 -18.23 -2.99
N SER A 90 6.59 -18.96 -3.76
CA SER A 90 6.62 -20.42 -3.87
C SER A 90 7.32 -20.93 -5.13
N GLY A 91 7.44 -20.08 -6.15
CA GLY A 91 8.04 -20.42 -7.43
C GLY A 91 9.58 -20.44 -7.41
N ILE A 92 10.15 -21.14 -8.39
CA ILE A 92 11.60 -21.10 -8.69
C ILE A 92 11.95 -19.84 -9.48
N ASP A 93 10.96 -19.25 -10.17
CA ASP A 93 11.13 -18.09 -11.03
C ASP A 93 11.51 -16.84 -10.24
N LYS A 94 12.36 -16.02 -10.86
CA LYS A 94 12.76 -14.70 -10.36
C LYS A 94 12.26 -13.61 -11.29
N SER A 95 11.99 -12.44 -10.71
CA SER A 95 11.78 -11.23 -11.49
C SER A 95 13.07 -10.84 -12.24
N PRO A 96 12.97 -9.96 -13.26
CA PRO A 96 14.16 -9.36 -13.88
C PRO A 96 15.09 -8.64 -12.91
N HIS A 97 14.63 -8.38 -11.68
CA HIS A 97 15.35 -7.72 -10.60
C HIS A 97 15.76 -8.69 -9.49
N GLY A 98 15.88 -10.00 -9.79
CA GLY A 98 16.40 -11.02 -8.85
C GLY A 98 15.48 -11.38 -7.66
N GLY A 99 14.46 -10.57 -7.36
CA GLY A 99 13.46 -10.83 -6.31
C GLY A 99 12.31 -11.74 -6.77
N PHE A 100 11.36 -11.99 -5.88
CA PHE A 100 10.15 -12.77 -6.21
C PHE A 100 9.26 -12.03 -7.23
N PRO A 101 8.69 -12.71 -8.23
CA PRO A 101 7.89 -12.07 -9.24
C PRO A 101 6.51 -11.66 -8.70
N CYS A 102 6.04 -10.49 -9.14
CA CYS A 102 4.67 -10.04 -8.87
C CYS A 102 3.72 -10.51 -9.97
N LYS A 103 2.71 -11.30 -9.61
CA LYS A 103 1.72 -11.91 -10.54
C LYS A 103 0.86 -10.89 -11.30
N ILE A 104 0.86 -9.64 -10.86
CA ILE A 104 0.14 -8.52 -11.49
C ILE A 104 1.08 -7.35 -11.81
N TYR A 105 2.37 -7.57 -12.03
CA TYR A 105 3.36 -6.49 -12.17
C TYR A 105 2.95 -5.37 -13.16
N LYS A 106 2.42 -5.74 -14.33
CA LYS A 106 1.95 -4.79 -15.37
C LYS A 106 0.62 -4.11 -15.05
N GLU A 107 -0.13 -4.67 -14.11
CA GLU A 107 -1.47 -4.25 -13.72
C GLU A 107 -1.51 -3.84 -12.24
N ARG A 108 -0.34 -3.53 -11.66
CA ARG A 108 -0.20 -3.18 -10.25
C ARG A 108 -0.97 -1.90 -9.92
N PRO A 109 -1.43 -1.72 -8.68
CA PRO A 109 -2.12 -0.49 -8.28
C PRO A 109 -1.24 0.76 -8.45
N LEU A 110 -1.86 1.94 -8.58
CA LEU A 110 -1.14 3.22 -8.67
C LEU A 110 -0.13 3.40 -7.53
N ALA A 111 -0.48 2.98 -6.32
CA ALA A 111 0.43 3.06 -5.17
C ALA A 111 1.71 2.24 -5.37
N CYS A 112 1.62 1.08 -6.03
CA CYS A 112 2.78 0.28 -6.40
C CYS A 112 3.53 0.84 -7.61
N MET A 113 2.86 1.63 -8.47
CA MET A 113 3.52 2.35 -9.58
C MET A 113 4.23 3.60 -9.12
N ALA A 114 3.76 4.26 -8.05
CA ALA A 114 4.39 5.43 -7.45
C ALA A 114 5.61 5.09 -6.57
N TYR A 115 5.71 3.84 -6.10
CA TYR A 115 6.84 3.38 -5.31
C TYR A 115 8.15 3.47 -6.12
N PRO A 116 9.25 4.01 -5.57
CA PRO A 116 9.52 4.24 -4.14
C PRO A 116 9.31 5.69 -3.65
N LEU A 117 8.55 6.52 -4.36
CA LEU A 117 8.32 7.91 -3.95
C LEU A 117 7.45 7.99 -2.68
N ILE A 118 7.86 8.86 -1.76
CA ILE A 118 7.10 9.26 -0.59
C ILE A 118 6.66 10.72 -0.80
N GLU A 119 5.38 10.99 -0.57
CA GLU A 119 4.86 12.35 -0.59
C GLU A 119 5.43 13.16 0.57
N SER A 120 6.30 14.11 0.25
CA SER A 120 6.90 15.11 1.14
C SER A 120 7.30 16.34 0.35
N GLU A 121 7.69 17.42 1.03
CA GLU A 121 8.21 18.63 0.39
C GLU A 121 9.67 18.86 0.84
N PRO A 122 10.68 18.53 0.01
CA PRO A 122 10.61 17.90 -1.33
C PRO A 122 10.25 16.40 -1.28
N ILE A 123 9.84 15.81 -2.41
CA ILE A 123 9.59 14.36 -2.52
C ILE A 123 10.87 13.60 -2.16
N ILE A 124 10.74 12.57 -1.33
CA ILE A 124 11.86 11.70 -0.93
C ILE A 124 11.63 10.26 -1.41
N LEU A 125 12.69 9.46 -1.39
CA LEU A 125 12.64 8.02 -1.69
C LEU A 125 12.54 7.21 -0.39
N ASP A 126 11.71 6.17 -0.42
CA ASP A 126 11.61 5.21 0.67
C ASP A 126 12.93 4.47 0.88
N GLN A 127 13.53 4.67 2.06
CA GLN A 127 14.79 4.04 2.46
C GLN A 127 14.65 2.54 2.74
N LYS A 128 13.42 2.01 2.79
CA LYS A 128 13.17 0.55 2.78
C LYS A 128 13.36 -0.06 1.40
N CYS A 129 13.35 0.73 0.33
CA CYS A 129 13.73 0.26 -0.99
C CYS A 129 15.25 0.02 -0.98
N LYS A 130 15.65 -1.26 -1.04
CA LYS A 130 17.08 -1.64 -1.04
C LYS A 130 17.87 -0.91 -2.14
N PHE A 131 17.26 -0.75 -3.32
CA PHE A 131 17.88 0.00 -4.41
C PHE A 131 18.10 1.48 -4.06
N CYS A 132 17.08 2.17 -3.54
CA CYS A 132 17.22 3.57 -3.12
C CYS A 132 18.21 3.74 -1.96
N LYS A 133 18.29 2.76 -1.07
CA LYS A 133 19.26 2.73 0.03
C LYS A 133 20.70 2.57 -0.46
N GLU A 134 20.95 1.71 -1.44
CA GLU A 134 22.30 1.40 -1.94
C GLU A 134 22.80 2.37 -3.01
N HIS A 135 21.89 2.94 -3.82
CA HIS A 135 22.25 3.76 -4.99
C HIS A 135 21.69 5.18 -4.97
N GLY A 136 20.90 5.54 -3.95
CA GLY A 136 20.35 6.88 -3.81
C GLY A 136 19.29 7.24 -4.85
N ASN A 137 19.31 8.50 -5.29
CA ASN A 137 18.35 9.06 -6.23
C ASN A 137 18.80 8.74 -7.66
N THR A 138 17.94 8.11 -8.46
CA THR A 138 18.17 8.04 -9.92
C THR A 138 17.71 9.37 -10.50
N ASP A 139 18.64 10.29 -10.72
CA ASP A 139 18.35 11.65 -11.18
C ASP A 139 17.71 11.75 -12.59
N GLN A 140 17.31 10.65 -13.24
CA GLN A 140 16.92 10.72 -14.67
C GLN A 140 15.65 10.01 -15.15
N ASN A 141 14.86 9.29 -14.34
CA ASN A 141 13.62 8.71 -14.91
C ASN A 141 12.52 8.29 -13.91
N LEU A 142 12.09 9.20 -13.03
CA LEU A 142 10.98 8.95 -12.09
C LEU A 142 9.63 9.50 -12.59
N ASN A 143 9.51 9.83 -13.88
CA ASN A 143 8.33 10.51 -14.42
C ASN A 143 7.05 9.69 -14.24
N SER A 144 7.10 8.37 -14.46
CA SER A 144 5.96 7.47 -14.27
C SER A 144 5.51 7.36 -12.82
N GLU A 145 6.47 7.33 -11.89
CA GLU A 145 6.26 7.25 -10.46
C GLU A 145 5.62 8.55 -9.96
N ILE A 146 6.14 9.71 -10.41
CA ILE A 146 5.60 11.04 -10.11
C ILE A 146 4.18 11.17 -10.65
N GLU A 147 3.94 10.76 -11.90
CA GLU A 147 2.59 10.80 -12.49
C GLU A 147 1.60 9.96 -11.67
N SER A 148 2.02 8.77 -11.24
CA SER A 148 1.21 7.88 -10.40
C SER A 148 0.92 8.51 -9.03
N LEU A 149 1.91 9.14 -8.40
CA LEU A 149 1.76 9.84 -7.13
C LEU A 149 0.79 11.02 -7.25
N LEU A 150 0.91 11.82 -8.31
CA LEU A 150 0.02 12.96 -8.58
C LEU A 150 -1.44 12.51 -8.80
N LYS A 151 -1.65 11.40 -9.52
CA LYS A 151 -3.00 10.80 -9.69
C LYS A 151 -3.60 10.41 -8.35
N ILE A 152 -2.82 9.80 -7.46
CA ILE A 152 -3.27 9.47 -6.10
C ILE A 152 -3.64 10.75 -5.35
N LYS A 153 -2.75 11.75 -5.31
CA LYS A 153 -2.97 13.02 -4.59
C LYS A 153 -4.25 13.73 -5.03
N ALA A 154 -4.49 13.80 -6.34
CA ALA A 154 -5.68 14.43 -6.90
C ALA A 154 -6.98 13.74 -6.44
N LYS A 155 -6.94 12.45 -6.11
CA LYS A 155 -8.11 11.67 -5.65
C LYS A 155 -8.25 11.64 -4.13
N MET A 156 -7.15 11.86 -3.42
CA MET A 156 -7.08 11.81 -1.97
C MET A 156 -7.29 13.16 -1.28
N THR A 157 -7.48 14.24 -2.03
CA THR A 157 -7.81 15.56 -1.48
C THR A 157 -9.26 15.56 -1.00
N PRO A 158 -9.54 15.67 0.31
CA PRO A 158 -10.90 15.60 0.82
C PRO A 158 -11.63 16.93 0.60
N ASP A 159 -12.82 16.88 -0.01
CA ASP A 159 -13.73 18.03 -0.11
C ASP A 159 -14.58 18.23 1.18
N ALA A 160 -14.37 17.40 2.20
CA ALA A 160 -15.19 17.32 3.39
C ALA A 160 -14.37 17.55 4.67
N THR A 161 -15.06 17.99 5.72
CA THR A 161 -14.46 18.43 6.99
C THR A 161 -14.09 17.28 7.92
N LEU A 162 -14.73 16.11 7.78
CA LEU A 162 -14.51 14.96 8.66
C LEU A 162 -13.83 13.82 7.92
N VAL A 163 -12.70 13.35 8.45
CA VAL A 163 -11.92 12.23 7.92
C VAL A 163 -12.07 11.02 8.84
N TRP A 164 -12.29 9.85 8.25
CA TRP A 164 -12.43 8.57 8.94
C TRP A 164 -11.31 7.65 8.52
N ARG A 165 -10.68 6.99 9.49
CA ARG A 165 -9.65 5.96 9.27
C ARG A 165 -10.18 4.60 9.68
N PHE A 166 -9.92 3.59 8.86
CA PHE A 166 -10.34 2.22 9.16
C PHE A 166 -9.24 1.48 9.94
N ALA A 167 -9.55 1.04 11.16
CA ALA A 167 -8.71 0.12 11.92
C ALA A 167 -8.88 -1.31 11.39
N THR A 168 -7.76 -1.95 11.06
CA THR A 168 -7.75 -3.21 10.29
C THR A 168 -7.80 -4.46 11.16
N ASN A 169 -7.41 -4.33 12.43
CA ASN A 169 -7.14 -5.45 13.34
C ASN A 169 -6.15 -6.49 12.77
N VAL A 170 -5.22 -6.03 11.92
CA VAL A 170 -4.16 -6.83 11.30
C VAL A 170 -2.82 -6.32 11.80
N GLY A 171 -1.92 -7.22 12.21
CA GLY A 171 -0.58 -6.86 12.64
C GLY A 171 0.05 -7.98 13.44
N GLU A 172 1.14 -7.68 14.14
CA GLU A 172 1.87 -8.71 14.90
C GLU A 172 1.00 -9.32 16.02
N PRO A 173 1.07 -10.64 16.25
CA PRO A 173 0.24 -11.31 17.24
C PRO A 173 0.37 -10.73 18.66
N GLU A 174 1.55 -10.24 19.03
CA GLU A 174 1.83 -9.68 20.35
C GLU A 174 1.09 -8.36 20.60
N ASP A 175 0.75 -7.67 19.51
CA ASP A 175 0.09 -6.36 19.53
C ASP A 175 -1.44 -6.45 19.41
N GLN A 176 -1.99 -7.64 19.16
CA GLN A 176 -3.42 -7.84 18.88
C GLN A 176 -4.34 -7.23 19.94
N LYS A 177 -3.94 -7.26 21.23
CA LYS A 177 -4.70 -6.69 22.35
C LYS A 177 -4.89 -5.17 22.29
N PHE A 178 -4.07 -4.47 21.51
CA PHE A 178 -4.13 -3.02 21.34
C PHE A 178 -4.86 -2.62 20.06
N MET A 179 -5.16 -3.57 19.17
CA MET A 179 -5.75 -3.28 17.87
C MET A 179 -7.26 -3.18 17.94
N GLU A 180 -7.81 -2.22 17.21
CA GLU A 180 -9.24 -2.06 16.99
C GLU A 180 -9.64 -2.53 15.58
N SER A 181 -10.94 -2.65 15.34
CA SER A 181 -11.53 -2.94 14.03
C SER A 181 -12.68 -1.99 13.75
N GLY A 182 -12.71 -1.40 12.56
CA GLY A 182 -13.81 -0.55 12.09
C GLY A 182 -13.42 0.91 11.86
N TRP A 183 -14.42 1.75 11.62
CA TRP A 183 -14.22 3.18 11.35
C TRP A 183 -13.95 3.96 12.63
N ILE A 184 -12.90 4.76 12.61
CA ILE A 184 -12.52 5.70 13.67
C ILE A 184 -12.51 7.09 13.05
N LEU A 185 -13.30 8.00 13.61
CA LEU A 185 -13.26 9.41 13.22
C LEU A 185 -11.93 10.02 13.66
N GLU A 186 -11.24 10.69 12.74
CA GLU A 186 -10.00 11.41 13.04
C GLU A 186 -10.36 12.77 13.65
N ASP A 187 -10.21 12.88 14.98
CA ASP A 187 -10.35 14.15 15.68
C ASP A 187 -9.05 14.94 15.52
N TRP A 188 -9.05 15.98 14.67
CA TRP A 188 -7.92 16.91 14.48
C TRP A 188 -7.66 17.85 15.67
N ASN A 189 -8.33 17.63 16.80
CA ASN A 189 -8.26 18.48 18.01
C ASN A 189 -7.54 17.76 19.17
N GLN A 190 -6.29 17.34 18.97
CA GLN A 190 -5.34 17.05 20.05
C GLN A 190 -3.99 17.67 19.77
#